data_AF-A0A7X8G892-F1
#
_entry.id   AF-A0A7X8G892-F1
#
_cell.length_a   1.000
_cell.length_b   1.000
_cell.length_c   1.000
_cell.angle_alpha   90.00
_cell.angle_beta   90.00
_cell.angle_gamma   90.00
#
_symmetry.space_group_name_H-M   'P 1'
#
loop_
_entity.id
_entity.type
_entity.pdbx_description
1 polymer ?
#
loop_
_entity_poly.entity_id
_entity_poly.type
_entity_poly.pdbx_seq_one_letter_code
_entity_poly.pdbx_strand_id
1 'polypeptide(L)'
;MDRHISAIKTQALDVYLVPSRVYICMFCINLRTTKKLLKDLEFDAGIYHNGALIHENGNKKHGFQINNSKEIVDKILSSYPDALIAVESNDILYSNFDAEKLWPGTSYTLTESNFSEIEDEKADKIIVVVSFLSDMKKYEIFLSEDLYIIIIEI
;
A
#
# COMPACT_ATOMS: atom_id res chain seq x y z
N MET A 1 -16.01 -17.84 -23.79
CA MET A 1 -16.27 -16.38 -23.68
C MET A 1 -15.13 -15.81 -22.87
N ASP A 2 -14.06 -15.43 -23.56
CA ASP A 2 -12.82 -15.01 -22.91
C ASP A 2 -12.99 -13.61 -22.34
N ARG A 3 -13.02 -13.51 -21.01
CA ARG A 3 -12.91 -12.23 -20.31
C ARG A 3 -11.45 -11.78 -20.35
N HIS A 4 -11.03 -11.28 -21.51
CA HIS A 4 -9.74 -10.62 -21.67
C HIS A 4 -9.72 -9.33 -20.85
N ILE A 5 -9.09 -9.39 -19.68
CA ILE A 5 -8.81 -8.23 -18.83
C ILE A 5 -7.66 -7.44 -19.47
N SER A 6 -7.94 -6.65 -20.51
CA SER A 6 -6.91 -5.86 -21.21
C SER A 6 -6.51 -4.59 -20.46
N ALA A 7 -7.35 -4.11 -19.53
CA ALA A 7 -7.15 -2.85 -18.81
C ALA A 7 -6.22 -2.96 -17.58
N ILE A 8 -5.87 -4.16 -17.10
CA ILE A 8 -5.12 -4.37 -15.85
C ILE A 8 -3.73 -4.96 -16.15
N LYS A 9 -3.01 -4.37 -17.11
CA LYS A 9 -1.61 -4.76 -17.44
C LYS A 9 -0.53 -3.93 -16.72
N THR A 10 -0.91 -2.87 -16.01
CA THR A 10 0.02 -1.96 -15.32
C THR A 10 -0.03 -2.01 -13.80
N GLN A 11 -0.96 -2.76 -13.18
CA GLN A 11 -1.16 -2.75 -11.71
C GLN A 11 -1.47 -4.10 -11.05
N ALA A 12 -1.93 -5.10 -11.80
CA ALA A 12 -1.95 -6.51 -11.37
C ALA A 12 -0.82 -7.24 -12.08
N LEU A 13 -0.06 -8.04 -11.35
CA LEU A 13 1.14 -8.67 -11.89
C LEU A 13 0.83 -9.91 -12.73
N ASP A 14 -0.22 -10.66 -12.35
CA ASP A 14 -0.80 -11.78 -13.12
C ASP A 14 -2.09 -12.30 -12.45
N VAL A 15 -2.91 -13.04 -13.22
CA VAL A 15 -4.03 -13.86 -12.72
C VAL A 15 -3.78 -15.31 -13.13
N TYR A 16 -3.54 -16.19 -12.16
CA TYR A 16 -3.19 -17.59 -12.43
C TYR A 16 -4.43 -18.47 -12.49
N LEU A 17 -4.72 -19.00 -13.69
CA LEU A 17 -5.82 -19.91 -13.97
C LEU A 17 -5.34 -21.37 -13.88
N VAL A 18 -5.27 -21.92 -12.67
CA VAL A 18 -4.92 -23.35 -12.49
C VAL A 18 -6.16 -24.22 -12.72
N PRO A 19 -6.10 -25.26 -13.58
CA PRO A 19 -7.24 -26.14 -13.80
C PRO A 19 -7.61 -26.93 -12.52
N SER A 20 -8.89 -26.87 -12.17
CA SER A 20 -9.56 -27.77 -11.20
C SER A 20 -9.26 -27.61 -9.69
N ARG A 21 -9.25 -26.43 -9.04
CA ARG A 21 -9.26 -24.99 -9.40
C ARG A 21 -8.87 -24.22 -8.13
N VAL A 22 -8.10 -23.13 -8.25
CA VAL A 22 -7.99 -22.02 -7.27
C VAL A 22 -7.62 -20.77 -8.07
N TYR A 23 -8.37 -19.67 -7.93
CA TYR A 23 -8.11 -18.39 -8.58
C TYR A 23 -7.26 -17.49 -7.67
N ILE A 24 -5.99 -17.29 -8.04
CA ILE A 24 -5.06 -16.41 -7.32
C ILE A 24 -4.73 -15.18 -8.17
N CYS A 25 -4.89 -13.99 -7.59
CA CYS A 25 -4.51 -12.72 -8.21
C CYS A 25 -3.39 -12.04 -7.40
N MET A 26 -2.38 -11.50 -8.08
CA MET A 26 -1.26 -10.80 -7.44
C MET A 26 -1.22 -9.30 -7.78
N PHE A 27 -1.03 -8.46 -6.76
CA PHE A 27 -1.12 -7.01 -6.84
C PHE A 27 0.05 -6.31 -6.15
N CYS A 28 0.70 -5.40 -6.88
CA CYS A 28 1.69 -4.49 -6.31
C CYS A 28 1.01 -3.35 -5.51
N ILE A 29 -0.20 -3.00 -5.94
CA ILE A 29 -1.08 -2.02 -5.29
C ILE A 29 -1.69 -2.55 -3.98
N ASN A 30 -2.35 -1.67 -3.24
CA ASN A 30 -2.97 -1.97 -1.95
C ASN A 30 -4.34 -2.63 -2.07
N LEU A 31 -4.78 -3.26 -0.97
CA LEU A 31 -6.06 -3.95 -0.88
C LEU A 31 -7.24 -2.99 -1.16
N ARG A 32 -7.25 -1.80 -0.55
CA ARG A 32 -8.24 -0.73 -0.79
C ARG A 32 -8.47 -0.42 -2.28
N THR A 33 -7.41 -0.11 -3.03
CA THR A 33 -7.52 0.19 -4.47
C THR A 33 -7.95 -1.04 -5.26
N THR A 34 -7.42 -2.21 -4.91
CA THR A 34 -7.78 -3.46 -5.59
C THR A 34 -9.25 -3.81 -5.42
N LYS A 35 -9.82 -3.66 -4.22
CA LYS A 35 -11.26 -3.83 -3.94
C LYS A 35 -12.12 -2.92 -4.83
N LYS A 36 -11.69 -1.69 -5.09
CA LYS A 36 -12.39 -0.74 -5.97
C LYS A 36 -12.30 -1.14 -7.45
N LEU A 37 -11.13 -1.59 -7.91
CA LEU A 37 -10.90 -2.00 -9.31
C LEU A 37 -11.56 -3.34 -9.65
N LEU A 38 -11.61 -4.28 -8.70
CA LEU A 38 -12.04 -5.66 -8.92
C LEU A 38 -13.38 -6.02 -8.25
N LYS A 39 -14.19 -5.03 -7.88
CA LYS A 39 -15.51 -5.23 -7.24
C LYS A 39 -16.45 -6.21 -7.98
N ASP A 40 -16.26 -6.39 -9.30
CA ASP A 40 -17.08 -7.24 -10.17
C ASP A 40 -16.36 -8.57 -10.55
N LEU A 41 -15.26 -8.90 -9.88
CA LEU A 41 -14.41 -10.08 -10.13
C LEU A 41 -14.28 -10.95 -8.89
N GLU A 42 -14.70 -12.20 -9.00
CA GLU A 42 -14.54 -13.23 -7.97
C GLU A 42 -13.19 -13.94 -8.13
N PHE A 43 -12.49 -14.16 -7.01
CA PHE A 43 -11.25 -14.92 -6.92
C PHE A 43 -11.13 -15.55 -5.52
N ASP A 44 -10.49 -16.72 -5.43
CA ASP A 44 -10.39 -17.49 -4.18
C ASP A 44 -9.29 -16.92 -3.27
N ALA A 45 -8.23 -16.34 -3.83
CA ALA A 45 -7.15 -15.74 -3.06
C ALA A 45 -6.56 -14.49 -3.74
N GLY A 46 -6.08 -13.56 -2.92
CA GLY A 46 -5.44 -12.32 -3.35
C GLY A 46 -4.16 -12.06 -2.58
N ILE A 47 -3.10 -11.69 -3.31
CA ILE A 47 -1.82 -11.27 -2.75
C ILE A 47 -1.66 -9.78 -3.06
N TYR A 48 -1.51 -8.96 -2.03
CA TYR A 48 -1.53 -7.50 -2.12
C TYR A 48 -0.25 -6.90 -1.49
N HIS A 49 -0.11 -5.57 -1.61
CA HIS A 49 0.98 -4.83 -0.97
C HIS A 49 2.38 -5.37 -1.32
N ASN A 50 2.59 -5.79 -2.58
CA ASN A 50 3.84 -6.39 -3.06
C ASN A 50 4.20 -7.73 -2.36
N GLY A 51 3.21 -8.54 -2.00
CA GLY A 51 3.42 -9.81 -1.30
C GLY A 51 3.26 -9.73 0.22
N ALA A 52 3.23 -8.53 0.79
CA ALA A 52 3.13 -8.33 2.23
C ALA A 52 1.78 -8.73 2.84
N LEU A 53 0.72 -8.93 2.04
CA LEU A 53 -0.62 -9.31 2.53
C LEU A 53 -1.23 -10.42 1.67
N ILE A 54 -1.73 -11.49 2.30
CA ILE A 54 -2.37 -12.63 1.65
C ILE A 54 -3.77 -12.84 2.22
N HIS A 55 -4.80 -12.78 1.35
CA HIS A 55 -6.16 -13.19 1.67
C HIS A 55 -6.53 -14.47 0.92
N GLU A 56 -7.38 -15.28 1.55
CA GLU A 56 -8.00 -16.48 0.98
C GLU A 56 -9.47 -16.52 1.43
N ASN A 57 -10.39 -16.76 0.51
CA ASN A 57 -11.84 -16.76 0.72
C ASN A 57 -12.31 -15.48 1.43
N GLY A 58 -11.82 -14.32 0.98
CA GLY A 58 -12.07 -12.99 1.56
C GLY A 58 -11.33 -12.68 2.86
N ASN A 59 -10.77 -13.68 3.56
CA ASN A 59 -10.19 -13.53 4.89
C ASN A 59 -8.66 -13.35 4.85
N LYS A 60 -8.11 -12.45 5.67
CA LYS A 60 -6.65 -12.32 5.87
C LYS A 60 -6.09 -13.63 6.43
N LYS A 61 -5.16 -14.26 5.73
CA LYS A 61 -4.45 -15.48 6.17
C LYS A 61 -3.06 -15.21 6.67
N HIS A 62 -2.35 -14.29 6.03
CA HIS A 62 -1.04 -13.83 6.47
C HIS A 62 -0.89 -12.36 6.10
N GLY A 63 -0.10 -11.62 6.88
CA GLY A 63 0.28 -10.27 6.49
C GLY A 63 1.37 -9.71 7.39
N PHE A 64 2.40 -9.15 6.78
CA PHE A 64 3.36 -8.30 7.46
C PHE A 64 2.73 -6.92 7.70
N GLN A 65 2.97 -6.34 8.88
CA GLN A 65 2.53 -4.99 9.22
C GLN A 65 3.59 -4.30 10.09
N ILE A 66 3.73 -2.99 9.90
CA ILE A 66 4.68 -2.12 10.58
C ILE A 66 4.12 -1.77 11.95
N ASN A 67 4.67 -2.38 13.01
CA ASN A 67 4.15 -2.27 14.38
C ASN A 67 4.39 -0.88 15.02
N ASN A 68 5.44 -0.17 14.62
CA ASN A 68 5.84 1.13 15.16
C ASN A 68 5.70 2.25 14.10
N SER A 69 4.59 2.20 13.34
CA SER A 69 4.35 3.08 12.19
C SER A 69 4.45 4.57 12.53
N LYS A 70 3.77 4.98 13.62
CA LYS A 70 3.81 6.33 14.16
C LYS A 70 5.22 6.80 14.54
N GLU A 71 5.99 5.96 15.22
CA GLU A 71 7.36 6.26 15.65
C GLU A 71 8.29 6.53 14.45
N ILE A 72 8.13 5.75 13.37
CA ILE A 72 8.89 5.94 12.12
C ILE A 72 8.50 7.27 11.47
N VAL A 73 7.20 7.56 11.36
CA VAL A 73 6.69 8.83 10.80
C VAL A 73 7.17 10.03 11.60
N ASP A 74 7.14 9.97 12.94
CA ASP A 74 7.63 11.05 13.79
C ASP A 74 9.14 11.28 13.66
N LYS A 75 9.95 10.22 13.54
CA LYS A 75 11.39 10.33 13.27
C LYS A 75 11.67 10.95 11.90
N ILE A 76 10.88 10.60 10.88
CA ILE A 76 10.98 11.20 9.54
C ILE A 76 10.62 12.68 9.61
N LEU A 77 9.47 13.06 10.16
CA LEU A 77 9.01 14.45 10.24
C LEU A 77 9.88 15.31 11.16
N SER A 78 10.45 14.75 12.24
CA SER A 78 11.43 15.44 13.09
C SER A 78 12.76 15.71 12.36
N SER A 79 13.11 14.91 11.35
CA SER A 79 14.34 15.07 10.55
C SER A 79 14.09 15.93 9.31
N TYR A 80 12.90 15.80 8.71
CA TYR A 80 12.47 16.40 7.46
C TYR A 80 11.03 16.91 7.61
N PRO A 81 10.82 18.10 8.22
CA PRO A 81 9.47 18.61 8.53
C PRO A 81 8.57 18.81 7.32
N ASP A 82 9.15 19.11 6.15
CA ASP A 82 8.43 19.31 4.89
C ASP A 82 8.17 18.00 4.12
N ALA A 83 8.47 16.83 4.70
CA ALA A 83 8.24 15.54 4.06
C ALA A 83 6.75 15.26 3.87
N LEU A 84 6.35 15.02 2.62
CA LEU A 84 4.99 14.61 2.29
C LEU A 84 4.88 13.09 2.49
N ILE A 85 4.05 12.68 3.45
CA ILE A 85 3.91 11.31 3.92
C ILE A 85 2.44 10.89 3.79
N ALA A 86 2.24 9.64 3.37
CA ALA A 86 0.98 8.95 3.54
C ALA A 86 1.21 7.58 4.20
N VAL A 87 0.29 7.15 5.05
CA VAL A 87 0.34 5.87 5.75
C VAL A 87 -0.94 5.10 5.42
N GLU A 88 -0.80 3.86 4.99
CA GLU A 88 -1.93 2.97 4.78
C GLU A 88 -2.03 2.02 5.97
N SER A 89 -3.16 2.09 6.68
CA SER A 89 -3.46 1.33 7.89
C SER A 89 -4.93 0.93 7.87
N ASN A 90 -5.23 -0.35 8.12
CA ASN A 90 -6.60 -0.88 8.20
C ASN A 90 -7.51 -0.51 6.99
N ASP A 91 -6.99 -0.64 5.76
CA ASP A 91 -7.66 -0.22 4.51
C ASP A 91 -8.00 1.29 4.42
N ILE A 92 -7.39 2.15 5.25
CA ILE A 92 -7.52 3.62 5.20
C ILE A 92 -6.16 4.22 4.83
N LEU A 93 -6.16 5.21 3.93
CA LEU A 93 -4.98 6.02 3.61
C LEU A 93 -5.03 7.33 4.38
N TYR A 94 -4.15 7.50 5.35
CA TYR A 94 -3.92 8.76 6.07
C TYR A 94 -2.81 9.53 5.37
N SER A 95 -2.91 10.86 5.24
CA SER A 95 -1.94 11.66 4.48
C SER A 95 -1.77 13.05 5.10
N ASN A 96 -0.54 13.58 5.16
CA ASN A 96 -0.31 15.00 5.54
C ASN A 96 -0.38 15.96 4.35
N PHE A 97 -0.62 15.43 3.14
CA PHE A 97 -0.72 16.19 1.90
C PHE A 97 -1.99 15.81 1.13
N ASP A 98 -2.32 16.62 0.13
CA ASP A 98 -3.45 16.35 -0.76
C ASP A 98 -3.16 15.17 -1.69
N ALA A 99 -3.54 13.97 -1.25
CA ALA A 99 -3.24 12.71 -1.93
C ALA A 99 -3.97 12.55 -3.27
N GLU A 100 -5.05 13.29 -3.51
CA GLU A 100 -5.77 13.25 -4.80
C GLU A 100 -4.93 13.83 -5.95
N LYS A 101 -3.97 14.73 -5.65
CA LYS A 101 -3.02 15.25 -6.65
C LYS A 101 -2.06 14.20 -7.21
N LEU A 102 -1.71 13.17 -6.44
CA LEU A 102 -0.84 12.07 -6.87
C LEU A 102 -1.63 10.83 -7.29
N TRP A 103 -2.75 10.57 -6.63
CA TRP A 103 -3.62 9.42 -6.89
C TRP A 103 -5.07 9.88 -7.12
N PRO A 104 -5.41 10.39 -8.31
CA PRO A 104 -6.74 10.91 -8.62
C PRO A 104 -7.87 9.92 -8.30
N GLY A 105 -8.90 10.37 -7.58
CA GLY A 105 -10.03 9.54 -7.17
C GLY A 105 -9.70 8.47 -6.11
N THR A 106 -8.55 8.56 -5.42
CA THR A 106 -8.29 7.79 -4.20
C THR A 106 -8.99 8.44 -3.00
N SER A 107 -9.69 7.65 -2.19
CA SER A 107 -10.22 8.12 -0.90
C SER A 107 -9.10 8.09 0.15
N TYR A 108 -8.93 9.19 0.88
CA TYR A 108 -7.93 9.36 1.93
C TYR A 108 -8.49 10.23 3.06
N THR A 109 -7.86 10.14 4.24
CA THR A 109 -8.05 11.06 5.38
C THR A 109 -6.84 12.00 5.41
N LEU A 110 -7.07 13.31 5.33
CA LEU A 110 -6.03 14.28 5.64
C LEU A 110 -5.80 14.27 7.16
N THR A 111 -4.57 14.06 7.63
CA THR A 111 -4.28 14.15 9.08
C THR A 111 -4.23 15.60 9.53
N GLU A 112 -4.92 15.89 10.63
CA GLU A 112 -4.93 17.22 11.26
C GLU A 112 -3.96 17.30 12.47
N SER A 113 -3.35 16.17 12.85
CA SER A 113 -2.74 15.96 14.17
C SER A 113 -1.46 15.12 14.15
N ASN A 114 -0.63 15.27 13.11
CA ASN A 114 0.64 14.55 12.94
C ASN A 114 0.48 13.02 13.06
N PHE A 115 -0.51 12.46 12.36
CA PHE A 115 -0.79 11.02 12.33
C PHE A 115 -1.19 10.42 13.69
N SER A 116 -1.79 11.18 14.62
CA SER A 116 -2.30 10.59 15.88
C SER A 116 -3.39 9.52 15.64
N GLU A 117 -4.03 9.55 14.46
CA GLU A 117 -5.05 8.58 14.03
C GLU A 117 -4.50 7.15 13.87
N ILE A 118 -3.17 6.96 13.89
CA ILE A 118 -2.49 5.66 13.80
C ILE A 118 -1.55 5.37 14.98
N GLU A 119 -1.66 6.10 16.10
CA GLU A 119 -0.70 6.00 17.21
C GLU A 119 -0.61 4.59 17.82
N ASP A 120 -1.75 3.90 17.98
CA ASP A 120 -1.86 2.51 18.45
C ASP A 120 -2.01 1.50 17.29
N GLU A 121 -1.91 1.92 16.03
CA GLU A 121 -2.27 1.13 14.85
C GLU A 121 -1.07 0.63 14.03
N LYS A 122 -1.26 -0.54 13.40
CA LYS A 122 -0.25 -1.14 12.52
C LYS A 122 -0.46 -0.70 11.08
N ALA A 123 0.57 -0.14 10.45
CA ALA A 123 0.51 0.23 9.05
C ALA A 123 0.83 -0.97 8.14
N ASP A 124 0.11 -1.07 7.02
CA ASP A 124 0.44 -1.97 5.91
C ASP A 124 1.52 -1.37 5.00
N LYS A 125 1.57 -0.03 4.87
CA LYS A 125 2.61 0.73 4.15
C LYS A 125 2.82 2.12 4.75
N ILE A 126 4.07 2.60 4.72
CA ILE A 126 4.41 4.04 4.83
C ILE A 126 4.93 4.47 3.45
N ILE A 127 4.44 5.59 2.94
CA ILE A 127 4.74 6.15 1.63
C ILE A 127 5.29 7.56 1.85
N VAL A 128 6.47 7.85 1.30
CA VAL A 128 7.08 9.18 1.35
C VAL A 128 7.26 9.68 -0.08
N VAL A 129 6.76 10.87 -0.39
CA VAL A 129 6.91 11.49 -1.71
C VAL A 129 8.32 12.08 -1.81
N VAL A 130 9.02 11.77 -2.90
CA VAL A 130 10.35 12.30 -3.19
C VAL A 130 10.41 12.86 -4.61
N SER A 131 11.21 13.90 -4.81
CA SER A 131 11.40 14.51 -6.13
C SER A 131 12.49 13.84 -6.96
N PHE A 132 13.46 13.19 -6.29
CA PHE A 132 14.59 12.52 -6.94
C PHE A 132 14.90 11.18 -6.27
N LEU A 133 15.30 10.17 -7.06
CA LEU A 133 15.72 8.85 -6.51
C LEU A 133 16.90 8.97 -5.53
N SER A 134 17.76 9.98 -5.68
CA SER A 134 18.84 10.28 -4.74
C SER A 134 18.36 10.63 -3.34
N ASP A 135 17.13 11.12 -3.18
CA ASP A 135 16.55 11.46 -1.87
C ASP A 135 16.20 10.21 -1.05
N MET A 136 16.00 9.05 -1.68
CA MET A 136 15.67 7.81 -0.97
C MET A 136 16.67 7.44 0.12
N LYS A 137 17.96 7.68 -0.12
CA LYS A 137 19.04 7.39 0.84
C LYS A 137 18.89 8.11 2.18
N LYS A 138 18.15 9.22 2.20
CA LYS A 138 17.83 9.97 3.43
C LYS A 138 16.90 9.18 4.35
N TYR A 139 16.13 8.22 3.81
CA TYR A 139 15.13 7.45 4.55
C TYR A 139 15.59 6.04 4.91
N GLU A 140 16.68 5.53 4.33
CA GLU A 140 17.28 4.23 4.67
C GLU A 140 17.59 4.11 6.18
N ILE A 141 17.93 5.22 6.84
CA ILE A 141 18.25 5.28 8.28
C ILE A 141 17.07 5.02 9.22
N PHE A 142 15.83 5.01 8.70
CA PHE A 142 14.62 4.75 9.50
C PHE A 142 14.07 3.32 9.32
N LEU A 143 14.72 2.50 8.49
CA LEU A 143 14.34 1.11 8.30
C LEU A 143 14.85 0.25 9.47
N SER A 144 13.99 -0.61 10.01
CA SER A 144 14.43 -1.78 10.78
C SER A 144 14.82 -2.92 9.82
N GLU A 145 15.45 -3.98 10.35
CA GLU A 145 15.90 -5.13 9.55
C GLU A 145 14.77 -5.83 8.75
N ASP A 146 13.52 -5.72 9.23
CA ASP A 146 12.33 -6.27 8.57
C ASP A 146 11.72 -5.36 7.49
N LEU A 147 12.27 -4.16 7.27
CA LEU A 147 11.72 -3.15 6.35
C LEU A 147 12.64 -2.89 5.16
N TYR A 148 12.02 -2.60 4.01
CA TYR A 148 12.71 -2.26 2.77
C TYR A 148 11.92 -1.19 2.01
N ILE A 149 12.62 -0.41 1.18
CA ILE A 149 12.00 0.63 0.35
C ILE A 149 11.72 0.06 -1.04
N ILE A 150 10.53 0.36 -1.57
CA ILE A 150 10.13 0.09 -2.96
C ILE A 150 9.96 1.42 -3.68
N ILE A 151 10.52 1.53 -4.89
CA ILE A 151 10.28 2.67 -5.78
C ILE A 151 8.96 2.45 -6.51
N ILE A 152 8.13 3.48 -6.53
CA ILE A 152 6.95 3.56 -7.40
C ILE A 152 7.06 4.87 -8.16
N GLU A 153 7.24 4.79 -9.48
CA GLU A 153 7.08 5.94 -10.37
C GLU A 153 5.57 6.17 -10.58
N ILE A 154 5.13 7.43 -10.51
CA ILE A 154 3.72 7.86 -10.54
C ILE A 154 3.50 8.77 -11.75
#